data_AF-A0A7S0HLC5-F1
#
_entry.id   AF-A0A7S0HLC5-F1
#
_cell.length_a   1.000
_cell.length_b   1.000
_cell.length_c   1.000
_cell.angle_alpha   90.00
_cell.angle_beta   90.00
_cell.angle_gamma   90.00
#
_symmetry.space_group_name_H-M   'P 1'
#
loop_
_entity.id
_entity.type
_entity.pdbx_description
1 polymer ?
#
loop_
_entity_poly.entity_id
_entity_poly.type
_entity_poly.pdbx_seq_one_letter_code
_entity_poly.pdbx_strand_id
1 'polypeptide(L)'
;KLFHLTTSLFRNSHSEKCLEFAQEAVEIFGSIEGASHVFGELFNQLSHVTFEIAQSKGHESNPDLSMSFFNMCHRYLIFCPEAILPQPSFQTTLQLALVTVMMREKYPVQAVLSFFERVVNTSSPFFENFLSHWFEANGAALVQNLVIALAETAPKEAMMRLAHLLFHLNAKFGSVHQTWLQNALFGSSFPAKDVDDETKKQFLSGNVNVERNPRRYQ
;
A
#
# COMPACT_ATOMS: atom_id res chain seq x y z
N LYS A 1 -24.23 16.93 3.79
CA LYS A 1 -24.27 17.33 5.22
C LYS A 1 -23.46 16.38 6.10
N LEU A 2 -23.72 15.06 6.07
CA LEU A 2 -22.98 14.08 6.89
C LEU A 2 -21.47 14.07 6.59
N PHE A 3 -21.07 14.05 5.31
CA PHE A 3 -19.64 14.04 4.94
C PHE A 3 -18.89 15.30 5.36
N HIS A 4 -19.51 16.49 5.24
CA HIS A 4 -18.92 17.72 5.77
C HIS A 4 -18.76 17.71 7.28
N LEU A 5 -19.70 17.10 8.01
CA LEU A 5 -19.57 16.92 9.45
C LEU A 5 -18.42 15.98 9.77
N THR A 6 -18.31 14.85 9.07
CA THR A 6 -17.20 13.89 9.23
C THR A 6 -15.85 14.55 8.98
N THR A 7 -15.68 15.30 7.90
CA THR A 7 -14.40 15.94 7.58
C THR A 7 -14.05 17.05 8.57
N SER A 8 -15.05 17.81 9.04
CA SER A 8 -14.88 18.82 10.09
C SER A 8 -14.51 18.20 11.43
N LEU A 9 -15.17 17.11 11.82
CA LEU A 9 -14.84 16.36 13.03
C LEU A 9 -13.43 15.76 12.95
N PHE A 10 -13.06 15.21 11.81
CA PHE A 10 -11.73 14.63 11.60
C PHE A 10 -10.64 15.69 11.73
N ARG A 11 -10.83 16.86 11.11
CA ARG A 11 -9.88 17.98 11.22
C ARG A 11 -9.68 18.47 12.66
N ASN A 12 -10.71 18.43 13.48
CA ASN A 12 -10.65 18.94 14.86
C ASN A 12 -10.18 17.89 15.87
N SER A 13 -10.59 16.63 15.71
CA SER A 13 -10.33 15.55 16.68
C SER A 13 -9.18 14.64 16.28
N HIS A 14 -8.84 14.58 14.99
CA HIS A 14 -7.94 13.59 14.39
C HIS A 14 -8.33 12.12 14.68
N SER A 15 -9.60 11.87 15.00
CA SER A 15 -10.07 10.53 15.32
C SER A 15 -10.16 9.66 14.06
N GLU A 16 -9.50 8.51 14.10
CA GLU A 16 -9.50 7.47 13.09
C GLU A 16 -10.90 6.92 12.80
N LYS A 17 -11.85 7.07 13.73
CA LYS A 17 -13.27 6.73 13.54
C LYS A 17 -13.93 7.45 12.37
N CYS A 18 -13.43 8.63 11.99
CA CYS A 18 -13.91 9.33 10.80
C CYS A 18 -13.51 8.60 9.51
N LEU A 19 -12.34 7.94 9.49
CA LEU A 19 -11.87 7.11 8.39
C LEU A 19 -12.63 5.78 8.35
N GLU A 20 -12.86 5.15 9.51
CA GLU A 20 -13.70 3.95 9.63
C GLU A 20 -15.13 4.21 9.14
N PHE A 21 -15.72 5.37 9.48
CA PHE A 21 -17.02 5.75 8.93
C PHE A 21 -17.01 5.83 7.40
N ALA A 22 -16.00 6.47 6.80
CA ALA A 22 -15.91 6.59 5.35
C ALA A 22 -15.69 5.23 4.67
N GLN A 23 -14.95 4.33 5.33
CA GLN A 23 -14.76 2.94 4.92
C GLN A 23 -16.10 2.19 4.85
N GLU A 24 -16.89 2.20 5.92
CA GLU A 24 -18.18 1.51 5.96
C GLU A 24 -19.18 2.15 4.97
N ALA A 25 -19.17 3.48 4.87
CA ALA A 25 -20.04 4.19 3.94
C ALA A 25 -19.75 3.81 2.47
N VAL A 26 -18.49 3.74 2.05
CA VAL A 26 -18.15 3.36 0.66
C VAL A 26 -18.47 1.89 0.38
N GLU A 27 -18.35 1.01 1.38
CA GLU A 27 -18.71 -0.41 1.23
C GLU A 27 -20.22 -0.60 1.01
N ILE A 28 -21.05 0.20 1.68
CA ILE A 28 -22.51 0.11 1.57
C ILE A 28 -23.04 0.85 0.34
N PHE A 29 -22.52 2.05 0.06
CA PHE A 29 -23.11 2.98 -0.91
C PHE A 29 -22.25 3.24 -2.15
N GLY A 30 -21.03 2.69 -2.21
CA GLY A 30 -20.05 2.99 -3.26
C GLY A 30 -20.47 2.56 -4.67
N SER A 31 -21.37 1.59 -4.78
CA SER A 31 -21.89 1.10 -6.06
C SER A 31 -23.13 1.84 -6.56
N ILE A 32 -23.64 2.83 -5.82
CA ILE A 32 -24.79 3.63 -6.25
C ILE A 32 -24.37 4.57 -7.37
N GLU A 33 -25.24 4.77 -8.36
CA GLU A 33 -25.01 5.71 -9.46
C GLU A 33 -24.71 7.13 -8.93
N GLY A 34 -23.63 7.74 -9.43
CA GLY A 34 -23.16 9.06 -9.01
C GLY A 34 -22.42 9.09 -7.67
N ALA A 35 -22.28 7.97 -6.96
CA ALA A 35 -21.58 7.92 -5.67
C ALA A 35 -20.08 8.27 -5.81
N SER A 36 -19.47 7.97 -6.95
CA SER A 36 -18.04 8.17 -7.19
C SER A 36 -17.58 9.60 -6.98
N HIS A 37 -18.37 10.59 -7.42
CA HIS A 37 -18.07 12.01 -7.21
C HIS A 37 -18.03 12.36 -5.71
N VAL A 38 -19.08 11.98 -4.98
CA VAL A 38 -19.25 12.34 -3.56
C VAL A 38 -18.21 11.64 -2.69
N PHE A 39 -17.94 10.35 -2.96
CA PHE A 39 -16.90 9.61 -2.27
C PHE A 39 -15.49 10.09 -2.65
N GLY A 40 -15.28 10.54 -3.89
CA GLY A 40 -14.01 11.13 -4.30
C GLY A 40 -13.67 12.41 -3.55
N GLU A 41 -14.64 13.30 -3.38
CA GLU A 41 -14.49 14.50 -2.55
C GLU A 41 -14.21 14.16 -1.08
N LEU A 42 -14.94 13.19 -0.51
CA LEU A 42 -14.72 12.74 0.86
C LEU A 42 -13.31 12.15 1.03
N PHE A 43 -12.89 11.28 0.12
CA PHE A 43 -11.56 10.69 0.11
C PHE A 43 -10.47 11.75 0.10
N ASN A 44 -10.56 12.76 -0.78
CA ASN A 44 -9.59 13.86 -0.83
C ASN A 44 -9.52 14.62 0.48
N GLN A 45 -10.67 15.01 1.03
CA GLN A 45 -10.71 15.81 2.26
C GLN A 45 -10.10 15.05 3.45
N LEU A 46 -10.44 13.77 3.61
CA LEU A 46 -9.86 12.93 4.66
C LEU A 46 -8.37 12.69 4.42
N SER A 47 -7.96 12.41 3.19
CA SER A 47 -6.55 12.19 2.85
C SER A 47 -5.70 13.42 3.14
N HIS A 48 -6.17 14.62 2.80
CA HIS A 48 -5.47 15.87 3.11
C HIS A 48 -5.20 16.03 4.61
N VAL A 49 -6.20 15.79 5.45
CA VAL A 49 -6.02 15.87 6.91
C VAL A 49 -5.05 14.78 7.40
N THR A 50 -5.13 13.55 6.89
CA THR A 50 -4.17 12.49 7.22
C THR A 50 -2.73 12.89 6.84
N PHE A 51 -2.54 13.49 5.67
CA PHE A 51 -1.21 13.92 5.21
C PHE A 51 -0.66 15.07 6.06
N GLU A 52 -1.50 16.04 6.45
CA GLU A 52 -1.11 17.12 7.36
C GLU A 52 -0.65 16.57 8.72
N ILE A 53 -1.36 15.59 9.26
CA ILE A 53 -0.98 14.91 10.51
C ILE A 53 0.35 14.18 10.33
N ALA A 54 0.49 13.39 9.26
CA ALA A 54 1.71 12.63 8.98
C ALA A 54 2.93 13.54 8.78
N GLN A 55 2.77 14.69 8.13
CA GLN A 55 3.84 15.68 7.95
C GLN A 55 4.20 16.40 9.25
N SER A 56 3.21 16.76 10.06
CA SER A 56 3.43 17.56 11.28
C SER A 56 3.99 16.74 12.46
N LYS A 57 3.55 15.50 12.62
CA LYS A 57 3.94 14.64 13.76
C LYS A 57 4.85 13.48 13.38
N GLY A 58 5.04 13.23 12.08
CA GLY A 58 5.66 12.02 11.56
C GLY A 58 4.62 10.91 11.35
N HIS A 59 4.78 10.13 10.28
CA HIS A 59 3.85 9.07 9.89
C HIS A 59 3.77 7.90 10.91
N GLU A 60 4.81 7.71 11.71
CA GLU A 60 4.87 6.69 12.76
C GLU A 60 4.18 7.12 14.07
N SER A 61 3.86 8.42 14.21
CA SER A 61 3.34 8.98 15.47
C SER A 61 1.92 8.52 15.82
N ASN A 62 1.16 8.01 14.85
CA ASN A 62 -0.19 7.49 15.05
C ASN A 62 -0.45 6.24 14.19
N PRO A 63 -0.03 5.06 14.66
CA PRO A 63 -0.23 3.79 13.96
C PRO A 63 -1.71 3.50 13.65
N ASP A 64 -2.62 3.74 14.60
CA ASP A 64 -4.05 3.43 14.41
C ASP A 64 -4.67 4.27 13.30
N LEU A 65 -4.22 5.52 13.16
CA LEU A 65 -4.60 6.39 12.05
C LEU A 65 -4.10 5.84 10.71
N SER A 66 -2.82 5.47 10.63
CA SER A 66 -2.24 4.87 9.42
C SER A 66 -2.95 3.58 9.01
N MET A 67 -3.23 2.70 9.98
CA MET A 67 -4.02 1.48 9.76
C MET A 67 -5.40 1.82 9.18
N SER A 68 -6.16 2.69 9.85
CA SER A 68 -7.53 3.04 9.45
C SER A 68 -7.56 3.73 8.09
N PHE A 69 -6.56 4.56 7.78
CA PHE A 69 -6.41 5.21 6.49
C PHE A 69 -6.21 4.20 5.35
N PHE A 70 -5.30 3.24 5.51
CA PHE A 70 -5.07 2.24 4.46
C PHE A 70 -6.21 1.23 4.35
N ASN A 71 -6.91 0.90 5.44
CA ASN A 71 -8.13 0.10 5.39
C ASN A 71 -9.24 0.82 4.61
N MET A 72 -9.42 2.13 4.83
CA MET A 72 -10.32 2.97 4.03
C MET A 72 -9.90 2.93 2.55
N CYS A 73 -8.63 3.23 2.22
CA CYS A 73 -8.15 3.23 0.84
C CYS A 73 -8.38 1.88 0.14
N HIS A 74 -8.10 0.77 0.84
CA HIS A 74 -8.34 -0.58 0.34
C HIS A 74 -9.83 -0.81 0.03
N ARG A 75 -10.73 -0.38 0.91
CA ARG A 75 -12.18 -0.52 0.70
C ARG A 75 -12.70 0.35 -0.45
N TYR A 76 -12.17 1.55 -0.62
CA TYR A 76 -12.46 2.39 -1.80
C TYR A 76 -12.08 1.68 -3.09
N LEU A 77 -10.89 1.08 -3.17
CA LEU A 77 -10.45 0.33 -4.35
C LEU A 77 -11.34 -0.90 -4.66
N ILE A 78 -12.05 -1.44 -3.67
CA ILE A 78 -12.98 -2.57 -3.87
C ILE A 78 -14.34 -2.09 -4.35
N PHE A 79 -14.94 -1.13 -3.64
CA PHE A 79 -16.37 -0.82 -3.79
C PHE A 79 -16.64 0.42 -4.62
N CYS A 80 -15.66 1.31 -4.78
CA CYS A 80 -15.79 2.52 -5.59
C CYS A 80 -14.42 2.98 -6.13
N PRO A 81 -13.74 2.18 -6.97
CA PRO A 81 -12.40 2.51 -7.48
C PRO A 81 -12.39 3.84 -8.25
N GLU A 82 -13.47 4.16 -8.96
CA GLU A 82 -13.64 5.43 -9.68
C GLU A 82 -13.67 6.66 -8.75
N ALA A 83 -14.00 6.48 -7.47
CA ALA A 83 -13.95 7.57 -6.49
C ALA A 83 -12.51 7.93 -6.11
N ILE A 84 -11.61 6.95 -6.01
CA ILE A 84 -10.27 7.11 -5.45
C ILE A 84 -9.20 7.32 -6.53
N LEU A 85 -9.23 6.53 -7.61
CA LEU A 85 -8.16 6.49 -8.60
C LEU A 85 -7.91 7.82 -9.35
N PRO A 86 -8.93 8.62 -9.73
CA PRO A 86 -8.71 9.90 -10.41
C PRO A 86 -8.28 11.02 -9.47
N GLN A 87 -8.24 10.77 -8.16
CA GLN A 87 -8.03 11.83 -7.19
C GLN A 87 -6.56 12.21 -7.06
N PRO A 88 -6.23 13.52 -6.96
CA PRO A 88 -4.86 13.97 -6.73
C PRO A 88 -4.24 13.37 -5.47
N SER A 89 -5.04 13.19 -4.41
CA SER A 89 -4.57 12.60 -3.16
C SER A 89 -4.10 11.15 -3.33
N PHE A 90 -4.53 10.42 -4.35
CA PHE A 90 -4.17 9.02 -4.54
C PHE A 90 -2.67 8.84 -4.81
N GLN A 91 -2.04 9.73 -5.58
CA GLN A 91 -0.59 9.68 -5.79
C GLN A 91 0.17 9.88 -4.46
N THR A 92 -0.28 10.82 -3.62
CA THR A 92 0.30 11.02 -2.28
C THR A 92 0.04 9.82 -1.36
N THR A 93 -1.13 9.17 -1.47
CA THR A 93 -1.42 7.91 -0.77
C THR A 93 -0.43 6.82 -1.12
N LEU A 94 -0.06 6.67 -2.41
CA LEU A 94 0.95 5.70 -2.83
C LEU A 94 2.33 6.01 -2.26
N GLN A 95 2.70 7.30 -2.18
CA GLN A 95 3.97 7.72 -1.57
C GLN A 95 3.98 7.48 -0.05
N LEU A 96 2.87 7.77 0.63
CA LEU A 96 2.72 7.44 2.05
C LEU A 96 2.78 5.92 2.27
N ALA A 97 2.17 5.14 1.38
CA ALA A 97 2.20 3.68 1.46
C ALA A 97 3.63 3.12 1.38
N LEU A 98 4.48 3.68 0.49
CA LEU A 98 5.89 3.26 0.36
C LEU A 98 6.65 3.37 1.69
N VAL A 99 6.43 4.44 2.45
CA VAL A 99 7.09 4.63 3.75
C VAL A 99 6.41 3.83 4.86
N THR A 100 5.08 3.67 4.83
CA THR A 100 4.35 2.89 5.85
C THR A 100 4.71 1.40 5.84
N VAL A 101 5.12 0.83 4.70
CA VAL A 101 5.62 -0.56 4.63
C VAL A 101 6.79 -0.81 5.57
N MET A 102 7.56 0.25 5.90
CA MET A 102 8.75 0.16 6.74
C MET A 102 8.48 0.29 8.24
N MET A 103 7.23 0.59 8.64
CA MET A 103 6.85 0.70 10.04
C MET A 103 7.06 -0.63 10.79
N ARG A 104 7.26 -0.55 12.10
CA ARG A 104 7.43 -1.74 12.96
C ARG A 104 6.09 -2.25 13.48
N GLU A 105 5.09 -1.39 13.49
CA GLU A 105 3.77 -1.68 13.99
C GLU A 105 3.02 -2.63 13.05
N LYS A 106 2.59 -3.76 13.61
CA LYS A 106 1.92 -4.85 12.88
C LYS A 106 0.72 -4.41 12.06
N TYR A 107 -0.20 -3.67 12.66
CA TYR A 107 -1.48 -3.41 12.01
C TYR A 107 -1.40 -2.42 10.84
N PRO A 108 -0.66 -1.29 10.93
CA PRO A 108 -0.40 -0.42 9.77
C PRO A 108 0.26 -1.16 8.62
N VAL A 109 1.28 -1.98 8.91
CA VAL A 109 1.98 -2.78 7.89
C VAL A 109 1.01 -3.74 7.20
N GLN A 110 0.18 -4.46 7.95
CA GLN A 110 -0.81 -5.36 7.33
C GLN A 110 -1.84 -4.61 6.47
N ALA A 111 -2.30 -3.44 6.90
CA ALA A 111 -3.24 -2.61 6.16
C ALA A 111 -2.62 -2.09 4.85
N VAL A 112 -1.40 -1.55 4.89
CA VAL A 112 -0.72 -1.04 3.69
C VAL A 112 -0.35 -2.14 2.71
N LEU A 113 0.02 -3.33 3.18
CA LEU A 113 0.28 -4.48 2.30
C LEU A 113 -0.97 -4.94 1.58
N SER A 114 -2.11 -4.96 2.27
CA SER A 114 -3.41 -5.29 1.65
C SER A 114 -3.83 -4.23 0.63
N PHE A 115 -3.57 -2.95 0.92
CA PHE A 115 -3.76 -1.86 -0.02
C PHE A 115 -2.87 -2.02 -1.27
N PHE A 116 -1.56 -2.26 -1.12
CA PHE A 116 -0.67 -2.47 -2.26
C PHE A 116 -1.03 -3.70 -3.08
N GLU A 117 -1.39 -4.81 -2.43
CA GLU A 117 -1.88 -6.01 -3.12
C GLU A 117 -3.08 -5.67 -4.01
N ARG A 118 -4.03 -4.87 -3.50
CA ARG A 118 -5.15 -4.40 -4.30
C ARG A 118 -4.70 -3.49 -5.43
N VAL A 119 -3.82 -2.51 -5.19
CA VAL A 119 -3.29 -1.61 -6.24
C VAL A 119 -2.60 -2.38 -7.37
N VAL A 120 -1.74 -3.35 -7.03
CA VAL A 120 -1.04 -4.19 -8.01
C VAL A 120 -2.05 -4.97 -8.84
N ASN A 121 -3.10 -5.52 -8.22
CA ASN A 121 -4.13 -6.29 -8.91
C ASN A 121 -5.26 -5.45 -9.51
N THR A 122 -5.22 -4.13 -9.40
CA THR A 122 -6.22 -3.25 -10.03
C THR A 122 -6.00 -3.27 -11.54
N SER A 123 -7.04 -3.71 -12.25
CA SER A 123 -7.17 -3.59 -13.70
C SER A 123 -8.29 -2.60 -13.99
N SER A 124 -7.92 -1.38 -14.34
CA SER A 124 -8.85 -0.35 -14.80
C SER A 124 -8.28 0.32 -16.03
N PRO A 125 -8.95 0.27 -17.20
CA PRO A 125 -8.44 0.88 -18.44
C PRO A 125 -8.12 2.37 -18.29
N PHE A 126 -8.83 3.05 -17.38
CA PHE A 126 -8.65 4.49 -17.12
C PHE A 126 -7.39 4.80 -16.32
N PHE A 127 -6.92 3.87 -15.49
CA PHE A 127 -5.85 4.11 -14.52
C PHE A 127 -4.65 3.18 -14.70
N GLU A 128 -4.72 2.24 -15.63
CA GLU A 128 -3.64 1.33 -15.97
C GLU A 128 -2.39 2.11 -16.37
N ASN A 129 -2.53 3.14 -17.22
CA ASN A 129 -1.41 4.02 -17.58
C ASN A 129 -0.82 4.71 -16.35
N PHE A 130 -1.64 5.32 -15.49
CA PHE A 130 -1.14 6.01 -14.28
C PHE A 130 -0.37 5.05 -13.36
N LEU A 131 -0.95 3.88 -13.07
CA LEU A 131 -0.32 2.89 -12.21
C LEU A 131 0.97 2.34 -12.83
N SER A 132 0.98 2.05 -14.14
CA SER A 132 2.19 1.61 -14.84
C SER A 132 3.32 2.62 -14.73
N HIS A 133 3.06 3.91 -15.01
CA HIS A 133 4.08 4.96 -14.83
C HIS A 133 4.55 5.09 -13.38
N TRP A 134 3.64 4.95 -12.41
CA TRP A 134 4.01 4.99 -11.00
C TRP A 134 4.92 3.80 -10.64
N PHE A 135 4.62 2.59 -11.10
CA PHE A 135 5.45 1.40 -10.86
C PHE A 135 6.79 1.45 -11.61
N GLU A 136 6.84 2.02 -12.80
CA GLU A 136 8.10 2.29 -13.50
C GLU A 136 9.02 3.21 -12.69
N ALA A 137 8.45 4.26 -12.09
CA ALA A 137 9.21 5.22 -11.30
C ALA A 137 9.54 4.75 -9.86
N ASN A 138 8.66 3.96 -9.24
CA ASN A 138 8.73 3.65 -7.80
C ASN A 138 8.81 2.16 -7.47
N GLY A 139 8.66 1.26 -8.45
CA GLY A 139 8.62 -0.18 -8.22
C GLY A 139 9.90 -0.73 -7.61
N ALA A 140 11.06 -0.22 -8.04
CA ALA A 140 12.35 -0.57 -7.43
C ALA A 140 12.43 -0.18 -5.94
N ALA A 141 11.96 1.02 -5.59
CA ALA A 141 11.93 1.49 -4.21
C ALA A 141 10.94 0.69 -3.35
N LEU A 142 9.78 0.33 -3.89
CA LEU A 142 8.82 -0.55 -3.22
C LEU A 142 9.48 -1.91 -2.90
N VAL A 143 10.08 -2.57 -3.90
CA VAL A 143 10.74 -3.87 -3.69
C VAL A 143 11.88 -3.76 -2.68
N GLN A 144 12.67 -2.69 -2.74
CA GLN A 144 13.73 -2.44 -1.76
C GLN A 144 13.17 -2.33 -0.34
N ASN A 145 12.10 -1.55 -0.13
CA ASN A 145 11.45 -1.42 1.17
C ASN A 145 10.87 -2.76 1.64
N LEU A 146 10.26 -3.55 0.76
CA LEU A 146 9.75 -4.88 1.12
C LEU A 146 10.87 -5.84 1.57
N VAL A 147 12.02 -5.81 0.90
CA VAL A 147 13.19 -6.63 1.26
C VAL A 147 13.78 -6.18 2.60
N ILE A 148 13.91 -4.87 2.83
CA ILE A 148 14.37 -4.37 4.13
C ILE A 148 13.38 -4.74 5.23
N ALA A 149 12.08 -4.59 4.97
CA ALA A 149 11.05 -4.96 5.92
C ALA A 149 11.13 -6.45 6.29
N LEU A 150 11.24 -7.33 5.29
CA LEU A 150 11.44 -8.78 5.52
C LEU A 150 12.67 -9.09 6.38
N ALA A 151 13.75 -8.33 6.21
CA ALA A 151 15.01 -8.59 6.89
C ALA A 151 15.09 -8.01 8.31
N GLU A 152 14.45 -6.87 8.59
CA GLU A 152 14.66 -6.12 9.84
C GLU A 152 13.38 -5.73 10.59
N THR A 153 12.36 -5.21 9.90
CA THR A 153 11.29 -4.45 10.57
C THR A 153 9.95 -5.18 10.64
N ALA A 154 9.71 -6.15 9.74
CA ALA A 154 8.42 -6.79 9.61
C ALA A 154 8.12 -7.74 10.79
N PRO A 155 6.95 -7.62 11.43
CA PRO A 155 6.50 -8.62 12.39
C PRO A 155 6.24 -9.95 11.68
N LYS A 156 6.47 -11.07 12.40
CA LYS A 156 6.34 -12.43 11.85
C LYS A 156 5.00 -12.68 11.16
N GLU A 157 3.93 -12.09 11.67
CA GLU A 157 2.58 -12.23 11.14
C GLU A 157 2.35 -11.47 9.83
N ALA A 158 3.20 -10.49 9.50
CA ALA A 158 3.16 -9.78 8.22
C ALA A 158 3.95 -10.50 7.12
N MET A 159 4.85 -11.42 7.47
CA MET A 159 5.75 -12.11 6.52
C MET A 159 5.00 -12.80 5.38
N MET A 160 3.90 -13.49 5.69
CA MET A 160 3.09 -14.15 4.65
C MET A 160 2.48 -13.14 3.66
N ARG A 161 2.02 -11.98 4.14
CA ARG A 161 1.47 -10.93 3.26
C ARG A 161 2.56 -10.25 2.43
N LEU A 162 3.73 -10.04 3.00
CA LEU A 162 4.91 -9.53 2.28
C LEU A 162 5.28 -10.47 1.12
N ALA A 163 5.37 -11.77 1.42
CA ALA A 163 5.62 -12.79 0.41
C ALA A 163 4.56 -12.80 -0.70
N HIS A 164 3.27 -12.70 -0.33
CA HIS A 164 2.19 -12.59 -1.32
C HIS A 164 2.29 -11.33 -2.18
N LEU A 165 2.69 -10.18 -1.62
CA LEU A 165 2.86 -8.96 -2.39
C LEU A 165 4.03 -9.09 -3.39
N LEU A 166 5.16 -9.65 -2.97
CA LEU A 166 6.29 -9.96 -3.87
C LEU A 166 5.87 -10.93 -4.99
N PHE A 167 5.04 -11.92 -4.68
CA PHE A 167 4.46 -12.81 -5.69
C PHE A 167 3.63 -12.04 -6.72
N HIS A 168 2.71 -11.17 -6.29
CA HIS A 168 1.88 -10.39 -7.21
C HIS A 168 2.70 -9.41 -8.06
N LEU A 169 3.74 -8.79 -7.47
CA LEU A 169 4.67 -7.95 -8.23
C LEU A 169 5.42 -8.78 -9.29
N ASN A 170 5.88 -9.98 -8.94
CA ASN A 170 6.51 -10.88 -9.90
C ASN A 170 5.56 -11.30 -11.01
N ALA A 171 4.33 -11.69 -10.67
CA ALA A 171 3.32 -12.10 -11.65
C ALA A 171 2.95 -10.96 -12.61
N LYS A 172 2.93 -9.70 -12.13
CA LYS A 172 2.58 -8.54 -12.95
C LYS A 172 3.73 -8.00 -13.78
N PHE A 173 4.94 -7.92 -13.23
CA PHE A 173 6.07 -7.23 -13.85
C PHE A 173 7.19 -8.17 -14.35
N GLY A 174 7.09 -9.47 -14.06
CA GLY A 174 7.99 -10.51 -14.58
C GLY A 174 9.47 -10.17 -14.40
N SER A 175 10.21 -10.13 -15.51
CA SER A 175 11.65 -9.84 -15.53
C SER A 175 12.01 -8.49 -14.91
N VAL A 176 11.14 -7.47 -15.01
CA VAL A 176 11.39 -6.15 -14.43
C VAL A 176 11.43 -6.23 -12.90
N HIS A 177 10.48 -6.97 -12.29
CA HIS A 177 10.50 -7.23 -10.86
C HIS A 177 11.75 -8.02 -10.44
N GLN A 178 12.18 -8.99 -11.24
CA GLN A 178 13.41 -9.75 -10.94
C GLN A 178 14.65 -8.85 -10.90
N THR A 179 14.75 -7.87 -11.81
CA THR A 179 15.82 -6.86 -11.77
C THR A 179 15.75 -6.00 -10.51
N TRP A 180 14.55 -5.54 -10.11
CA TRP A 180 14.38 -4.77 -8.87
C TRP A 180 14.79 -5.60 -7.63
N LEU A 181 14.37 -6.86 -7.58
CA LEU A 181 14.66 -7.76 -6.46
C LEU A 181 16.16 -8.08 -6.36
N GLN A 182 16.81 -8.34 -7.49
CA GLN A 182 18.25 -8.53 -7.53
C GLN A 182 19.00 -7.29 -7.01
N ASN A 183 18.61 -6.09 -7.47
CA ASN A 183 19.21 -4.85 -7.01
C ASN A 183 18.98 -4.60 -5.52
N ALA A 184 17.82 -4.97 -4.98
CA ALA A 184 17.53 -4.84 -3.56
C ALA A 184 18.37 -5.79 -2.68
N LEU A 185 18.60 -7.04 -3.11
CA LEU A 185 19.35 -8.05 -2.34
C LEU A 185 20.87 -7.83 -2.37
N PHE A 186 21.40 -7.45 -3.53
CA PHE A 186 22.84 -7.28 -3.75
C PHE A 186 23.28 -5.81 -3.67
N GLY A 187 22.34 -4.89 -3.49
CA GLY A 187 22.61 -3.47 -3.28
C GLY A 187 23.24 -3.20 -1.91
N SER A 188 23.93 -2.06 -1.82
CA SER A 188 24.61 -1.61 -0.59
C SER A 188 23.66 -1.32 0.58
N SER A 189 22.37 -1.11 0.30
CA SER A 189 21.34 -0.87 1.30
C SER A 189 20.75 -2.14 1.92
N PHE A 190 21.20 -3.34 1.50
CA PHE A 190 20.70 -4.58 2.08
C PHE A 190 21.12 -4.69 3.56
N PRO A 191 20.17 -4.86 4.48
CA PRO A 191 20.44 -4.69 5.91
C PRO A 191 21.18 -5.86 6.57
N ALA A 192 20.91 -7.09 6.13
CA ALA A 192 21.39 -8.28 6.81
C ALA A 192 22.79 -8.68 6.32
N LYS A 193 23.83 -8.11 6.95
CA LYS A 193 25.25 -8.36 6.61
C LYS A 193 25.68 -9.82 6.84
N ASP A 194 24.95 -10.55 7.67
CA ASP A 194 25.22 -11.95 7.99
C ASP A 194 24.66 -12.92 6.94
N VAL A 195 23.89 -12.42 5.98
CA VAL A 195 23.34 -13.23 4.88
C VAL A 195 24.34 -13.22 3.72
N ASP A 196 24.91 -14.38 3.43
CA ASP A 196 25.87 -14.56 2.35
C ASP A 196 25.22 -14.47 0.95
N ASP A 197 26.07 -14.30 -0.06
CA ASP A 197 25.63 -14.17 -1.46
C ASP A 197 24.94 -15.44 -1.97
N GLU A 198 25.26 -16.61 -1.42
CA GLU A 198 24.64 -17.86 -1.81
C GLU A 198 23.18 -17.94 -1.34
N THR A 199 22.92 -17.55 -0.10
CA THR A 199 21.56 -17.46 0.45
C THR A 199 20.72 -16.47 -0.35
N LYS A 200 21.29 -15.32 -0.74
CA LYS A 200 20.63 -14.33 -1.60
C LYS A 200 20.29 -14.90 -2.98
N LYS A 201 21.21 -15.64 -3.60
CA LYS A 201 20.98 -16.31 -4.89
C LYS A 201 19.89 -17.39 -4.77
N GLN A 202 19.88 -18.16 -3.69
CA GLN A 202 18.85 -19.16 -3.43
C GLN A 202 17.47 -18.49 -3.32
N PHE A 203 17.36 -17.42 -2.53
CA PHE A 203 16.12 -16.64 -2.42
C PHE A 203 15.65 -16.11 -3.77
N LEU A 204 16.54 -15.50 -4.56
CA LEU A 204 16.23 -15.01 -5.90
C LEU A 204 15.76 -16.13 -6.83
N SER A 205 16.48 -17.26 -6.88
CA SER A 205 16.11 -18.42 -7.71
C SER A 205 14.76 -19.03 -7.34
N GLY A 206 14.42 -18.97 -6.04
CA GLY A 206 13.12 -19.37 -5.50
C GLY A 206 12.00 -18.52 -6.08
N ASN A 207 12.21 -17.20 -6.26
CA ASN A 207 11.23 -16.24 -6.79
C ASN A 207 11.04 -16.33 -8.32
N VAL A 208 12.07 -16.73 -9.08
CA VAL A 208 12.02 -16.82 -10.56
C VAL A 208 11.10 -17.95 -11.03
N ASN A 209 11.00 -19.06 -10.28
CA ASN A 209 10.30 -20.27 -10.70
C ASN A 209 8.83 -20.36 -10.23
N VAL A 210 8.25 -19.27 -9.74
CA VAL A 210 6.96 -19.31 -9.01
C VAL A 210 5.74 -18.94 -9.85
N GLU A 211 5.85 -18.81 -11.17
CA GLU A 211 4.70 -18.58 -12.06
C GLU A 211 3.55 -19.60 -11.86
N ARG A 212 3.75 -20.69 -11.10
CA ARG A 212 2.80 -21.80 -10.94
C ARG A 212 2.32 -22.09 -9.51
N ASN A 213 2.85 -21.48 -8.43
CA ASN A 213 2.38 -21.83 -7.07
C ASN A 213 2.67 -20.78 -5.96
N PRO A 214 1.67 -20.01 -5.50
CA PRO A 214 1.81 -19.03 -4.41
C PRO A 214 2.36 -19.62 -3.10
N ARG A 215 2.15 -20.92 -2.83
CA ARG A 215 2.66 -21.58 -1.62
C ARG A 215 4.18 -21.71 -1.58
N ARG A 216 4.88 -21.54 -2.71
CA ARG A 216 6.35 -21.56 -2.77
C ARG A 216 7.00 -20.23 -2.37
N TYR A 217 6.20 -19.17 -2.22
CA TYR A 217 6.66 -17.87 -1.72
C TYR A 217 6.73 -17.81 -0.18
N GLN A 218 6.05 -18.75 0.51
CA GLN A 218 6.05 -18.89 1.96
C GLN A 218 7.24 -19.73 2.43
#